data_AF-A0A2N5C2N2-F1
#
_entry.id   AF-A0A2N5C2N2-F1
#
_cell.length_a   1.000
_cell.length_b   1.000
_cell.length_c   1.000
_cell.angle_alpha   90.00
_cell.angle_beta   90.00
_cell.angle_gamma   90.00
#
_symmetry.space_group_name_H-M   'P 1'
#
loop_
_entity.id
_entity.type
_entity.pdbx_description
1 polymer ?
#
loop_
_entity_poly.entity_id
_entity_poly.type
_entity_poly.pdbx_seq_one_letter_code
_entity_poly.pdbx_strand_id
1 'polypeptide(L)'
;MMPIDARIVAAALTGAVSLLYGCAPITPVPPDGPSARVSFRVEGTTIQHVYEADATDCFLPTDPTRSDLLSMTYNPHSIHLIGSIAGQRIGMPATGNFAPKSYAETYVRAGHPIVLRFRVTNPNGNNMAQQIMFNFTPGKDYELITARSSATGFETVLSEIATQGSQVKTIPVNGVVRIPLCAG
;
A
#
# COMPACT_ATOMS: atom_id res chain seq x y z
N MET A 1 -60.26 7.48 50.24
CA MET A 1 -60.37 6.35 49.29
C MET A 1 -59.71 6.76 47.98
N MET A 2 -58.59 6.10 47.63
CA MET A 2 -57.91 6.03 46.30
C MET A 2 -57.37 7.35 45.67
N PRO A 3 -56.28 7.31 44.87
CA PRO A 3 -54.90 7.23 45.37
C PRO A 3 -54.03 8.40 44.90
N ILE A 4 -52.89 8.57 45.58
CA ILE A 4 -51.76 9.42 45.16
C ILE A 4 -50.94 8.61 44.14
N ASP A 5 -50.93 9.03 42.88
CA ASP A 5 -50.08 8.45 41.84
C ASP A 5 -48.79 9.27 41.70
N ALA A 6 -47.69 8.65 42.10
CA ALA A 6 -46.34 9.12 41.87
C ALA A 6 -45.95 8.89 40.39
N ARG A 7 -45.65 9.97 39.65
CA ARG A 7 -44.86 9.88 38.42
C ARG A 7 -43.78 10.94 38.41
N ILE A 8 -42.58 10.47 38.75
CA ILE A 8 -41.28 11.09 38.58
C ILE A 8 -41.10 11.39 37.08
N VAL A 9 -41.02 12.67 36.70
CA VAL A 9 -40.60 13.09 35.36
C VAL A 9 -39.09 13.25 35.41
N ALA A 10 -38.37 12.18 35.05
CA ALA A 10 -36.93 12.21 34.88
C ALA A 10 -36.57 12.96 33.60
N ALA A 11 -35.73 13.98 33.74
CA ALA A 11 -35.03 14.63 32.65
C ALA A 11 -34.01 13.68 32.02
N ALA A 12 -33.89 13.67 30.69
CA ALA A 12 -32.63 13.30 30.04
C ALA A 12 -32.54 13.88 28.62
N LEU A 13 -31.47 14.64 28.41
CA LEU A 13 -30.89 15.00 27.13
C LEU A 13 -30.82 13.79 26.18
N THR A 14 -31.07 13.99 24.89
CA THR A 14 -30.35 13.31 23.80
C THR A 14 -30.74 13.93 22.45
N GLY A 15 -30.15 15.10 22.16
CA GLY A 15 -30.18 15.73 20.85
C GLY A 15 -28.77 15.88 20.27
N ALA A 16 -27.91 14.88 20.47
CA ALA A 16 -26.67 14.76 19.74
C ALA A 16 -26.83 13.56 18.81
N VAL A 17 -27.25 13.84 17.57
CA VAL A 17 -27.02 12.92 16.46
C VAL A 17 -25.52 12.83 16.33
N SER A 18 -24.93 11.83 16.97
CA SER A 18 -23.57 11.42 16.73
C SER A 18 -23.46 11.15 15.24
N LEU A 19 -22.76 12.05 14.54
CA LEU A 19 -22.11 11.77 13.28
C LEU A 19 -21.15 10.61 13.54
N LEU A 20 -21.69 9.39 13.58
CA LEU A 20 -20.96 8.19 13.27
C LEU A 20 -20.68 8.28 11.76
N TYR A 21 -19.77 9.17 11.39
CA TYR A 21 -18.80 8.82 10.37
C TYR A 21 -18.12 7.58 10.92
N GLY A 22 -18.71 6.43 10.62
CA GLY A 22 -18.03 5.18 10.72
C GLY A 22 -16.77 5.36 9.90
N CYS A 23 -15.64 5.51 10.58
CA CYS A 23 -14.37 5.09 10.05
C CYS A 23 -14.54 3.61 9.76
N ALA A 24 -15.13 3.28 8.60
CA ALA A 24 -15.10 1.93 8.10
C ALA A 24 -13.61 1.58 8.04
N PRO A 25 -13.14 0.59 8.82
CA PRO A 25 -11.76 0.20 8.73
C PRO A 25 -11.52 -0.15 7.27
N ILE A 26 -10.49 0.45 6.68
CA ILE A 26 -10.04 0.15 5.32
C ILE A 26 -9.43 -1.25 5.38
N THR A 27 -10.26 -2.28 5.54
CA THR A 27 -9.83 -3.67 5.43
C THR A 27 -9.50 -3.89 3.97
N PRO A 28 -8.25 -4.22 3.60
CA PRO A 28 -7.92 -4.64 2.25
C PRO A 28 -8.77 -5.86 1.99
N VAL A 29 -9.88 -5.68 1.29
CA VAL A 29 -10.63 -6.80 0.76
C VAL A 29 -9.69 -7.44 -0.25
N PRO A 30 -9.34 -8.73 -0.09
CA PRO A 30 -8.54 -9.42 -1.09
C PRO A 30 -9.21 -9.23 -2.46
N PRO A 31 -8.45 -9.01 -3.54
CA PRO A 31 -9.04 -8.88 -4.86
C PRO A 31 -9.83 -10.15 -5.18
N ASP A 32 -10.97 -9.99 -5.85
CA ASP A 32 -11.78 -11.13 -6.29
C ASP A 32 -10.91 -12.04 -7.21
N GLY A 33 -10.65 -13.27 -6.78
CA GLY A 33 -9.85 -14.26 -7.51
C GLY A 33 -8.44 -14.52 -6.93
N PRO A 34 -7.52 -15.11 -7.72
CA PRO A 34 -6.18 -15.43 -7.26
C PRO A 34 -5.40 -14.16 -6.91
N SER A 35 -4.71 -14.19 -5.77
CA SER A 35 -3.96 -13.05 -5.25
C SER A 35 -2.61 -13.46 -4.68
N ALA A 36 -1.70 -12.49 -4.61
CA ALA A 36 -0.43 -12.56 -3.90
C ALA A 36 -0.39 -11.48 -2.84
N ARG A 37 0.39 -11.69 -1.77
CA ARG A 37 0.62 -10.67 -0.75
C ARG A 37 1.88 -9.90 -1.11
N VAL A 38 1.80 -8.58 -1.08
CA VAL A 38 2.94 -7.71 -1.44
C VAL A 38 3.19 -6.70 -0.33
N SER A 39 4.41 -6.72 0.19
CA SER A 39 4.95 -5.70 1.09
C SER A 39 5.63 -4.63 0.25
N PHE A 40 5.16 -3.39 0.35
CA PHE A 40 5.77 -2.23 -0.27
C PHE A 40 6.57 -1.46 0.76
N ARG A 41 7.89 -1.36 0.55
CA ARG A 41 8.84 -0.71 1.43
C ARG A 41 9.42 0.52 0.76
N VAL A 42 9.60 1.60 1.51
CA VAL A 42 10.26 2.81 1.04
C VAL A 42 11.44 3.17 1.94
N GLU A 43 12.50 3.70 1.33
CA GLU A 43 13.66 4.22 2.05
C GLU A 43 13.71 5.75 2.01
N GLY A 44 14.03 6.35 3.15
CA GLY A 44 14.14 7.81 3.29
C GLY A 44 12.81 8.55 3.24
N THR A 45 12.85 9.86 3.46
CA THR A 45 11.64 10.69 3.45
C THR A 45 11.02 10.71 2.05
N THR A 46 9.82 10.14 1.90
CA THR A 46 9.17 9.93 0.61
C THR A 46 7.66 9.90 0.73
N ILE A 47 6.98 10.27 -0.36
CA ILE A 47 5.57 9.95 -0.62
C ILE A 47 5.58 8.99 -1.81
N GLN A 48 4.99 7.81 -1.64
CA GLN A 48 4.84 6.81 -2.68
C GLN A 48 3.37 6.51 -2.91
N HIS A 49 2.97 6.51 -4.17
CA HIS A 49 1.71 5.94 -4.63
C HIS A 49 1.99 4.76 -5.55
N VAL A 50 1.21 3.70 -5.39
CA VAL A 50 1.27 2.48 -6.20
C VAL A 50 -0.11 2.24 -6.79
N TYR A 51 -0.16 2.17 -8.11
CA TYR A 51 -1.39 1.94 -8.86
C TYR A 51 -1.28 0.66 -9.65
N GLU A 52 -2.42 0.00 -9.87
CA GLU A 52 -2.54 -0.91 -11.00
C GLU A 52 -2.85 -0.10 -12.26
N ALA A 53 -2.21 -0.45 -13.38
CA ALA A 53 -2.37 0.22 -14.66
C ALA A 53 -2.61 -0.77 -15.81
N ASP A 54 -2.94 -0.23 -16.98
CA ASP A 54 -2.95 -0.99 -18.23
C ASP A 54 -1.52 -1.21 -18.75
N ALA A 55 -1.31 -2.33 -19.45
CA ALA A 55 -0.06 -2.59 -20.13
C ALA A 55 0.08 -1.72 -21.38
N THR A 56 1.26 -1.14 -21.54
CA THR A 56 1.64 -0.28 -22.65
C THR A 56 3.10 -0.55 -23.03
N ASP A 57 3.47 -0.31 -24.29
CA ASP A 57 4.87 -0.49 -24.75
C ASP A 57 5.81 0.55 -24.12
N CYS A 58 5.28 1.75 -23.91
CA CYS A 58 5.86 2.82 -23.11
C CYS A 58 4.74 3.47 -22.31
N PHE A 59 5.05 4.13 -21.19
CA PHE A 59 4.02 4.79 -20.38
C PHE A 59 4.24 6.30 -20.30
N LEU A 60 3.16 7.05 -20.18
CA LEU A 60 3.16 8.44 -19.76
C LEU A 60 2.75 8.51 -18.28
N PRO A 61 3.33 9.44 -17.49
CA PRO A 61 2.90 9.63 -16.11
C PRO A 61 1.41 9.95 -15.97
N THR A 62 0.77 10.48 -17.02
CA THR A 62 -0.65 10.86 -17.09
C THR A 62 -1.58 9.74 -17.56
N ASP A 63 -1.05 8.58 -17.93
CA ASP A 63 -1.86 7.46 -18.41
C ASP A 63 -2.92 7.04 -17.37
N PRO A 64 -4.05 6.46 -17.81
CA PRO A 64 -5.07 5.99 -16.90
C PRO A 64 -4.53 4.90 -15.94
N THR A 65 -5.08 4.90 -14.74
CA THR A 65 -4.84 3.90 -13.69
C THR A 65 -6.13 3.15 -13.43
N ARG A 66 -6.05 1.83 -13.23
CA ARG A 66 -7.21 0.98 -12.94
C ARG A 66 -7.65 1.09 -11.48
N SER A 67 -6.68 1.11 -10.57
CA SER A 67 -6.93 1.15 -9.13
C SER A 67 -5.74 1.74 -8.37
N ASP A 68 -6.02 2.38 -7.24
CA ASP A 68 -5.02 2.71 -6.23
C ASP A 68 -4.84 1.49 -5.32
N LEU A 69 -3.62 0.94 -5.27
CA LEU A 69 -3.29 -0.17 -4.40
C LEU A 69 -2.80 0.31 -3.04
N LEU A 70 -2.07 1.43 -3.03
CA LEU A 70 -1.36 1.94 -1.87
C LEU A 70 -0.94 3.39 -2.09
N SER A 71 -1.24 4.24 -1.11
CA SER A 71 -0.50 5.47 -0.86
C SER A 71 0.22 5.37 0.47
N MET A 72 1.50 5.75 0.54
CA MET A 72 2.31 5.75 1.74
C MET A 72 3.16 7.01 1.80
N THR A 73 3.17 7.67 2.95
CA THR A 73 4.14 8.74 3.26
C THR A 73 5.06 8.23 4.35
N TYR A 74 6.37 8.34 4.19
CA TYR A 74 7.36 8.00 5.21
C TYR A 74 8.25 9.20 5.49
N ASN A 75 8.43 9.52 6.77
CA ASN A 75 9.40 10.50 7.24
C ASN A 75 10.04 9.98 8.54
N PRO A 76 11.33 9.58 8.53
CA PRO A 76 12.00 9.03 9.72
C PRO A 76 12.14 10.05 10.86
N HIS A 77 12.06 11.35 10.56
CA HIS A 77 12.19 12.44 11.53
C HIS A 77 10.84 13.00 12.01
N SER A 78 9.72 12.43 11.55
CA SER A 78 8.38 12.83 11.99
C SER A 78 7.73 11.77 12.87
N ILE A 79 7.16 12.19 13.99
CA ILE A 79 6.27 11.36 14.81
C ILE A 79 4.89 11.21 14.15
N HIS A 80 4.48 12.18 13.31
CA HIS A 80 3.14 12.29 12.72
C HIS A 80 3.09 11.93 11.22
N LEU A 81 2.07 11.13 10.90
CA LEU A 81 1.57 10.70 9.58
C LEU A 81 2.49 9.82 8.73
N ILE A 82 2.34 8.51 8.92
CA ILE A 82 2.19 7.61 7.77
C ILE A 82 0.71 7.35 7.63
N GLY A 83 0.06 8.11 6.76
CA GLY A 83 -1.21 7.67 6.22
C GLY A 83 -0.89 6.62 5.17
N SER A 84 -1.01 5.33 5.52
CA SER A 84 -1.33 4.38 4.49
C SER A 84 -2.83 4.50 4.25
N ILE A 85 -3.23 5.03 3.10
CA ILE A 85 -4.66 5.16 2.79
C ILE A 85 -5.23 3.79 2.36
N ALA A 86 -4.40 2.76 2.13
CA ALA A 86 -4.87 1.46 1.62
C ALA A 86 -4.09 0.18 2.02
N GLY A 87 -3.04 0.25 2.84
CA GLY A 87 -2.26 -0.93 3.25
C GLY A 87 -2.38 -1.23 4.75
N GLN A 88 -3.16 -2.25 5.11
CA GLN A 88 -3.13 -2.81 6.47
C GLN A 88 -1.97 -3.81 6.60
N ARG A 89 -1.47 -4.03 7.82
CA ARG A 89 -0.60 -5.18 8.07
C ARG A 89 -1.43 -6.44 7.97
N ILE A 90 -1.21 -7.24 6.94
CA ILE A 90 -1.89 -8.52 6.70
C ILE A 90 -1.07 -9.70 7.23
N GLY A 91 -0.05 -9.42 8.04
CA GLY A 91 0.74 -10.41 8.76
C GLY A 91 1.78 -11.09 7.87
N MET A 92 2.32 -10.39 6.87
CA MET A 92 3.40 -10.92 6.05
C MET A 92 4.69 -11.12 6.88
N PRO A 93 5.48 -12.17 6.60
CA PRO A 93 6.82 -12.29 7.17
C PRO A 93 7.67 -11.07 6.77
N ALA A 94 8.37 -10.48 7.74
CA ALA A 94 9.25 -9.34 7.48
C ALA A 94 10.69 -9.81 7.25
N THR A 95 11.31 -9.26 6.21
CA THR A 95 12.73 -9.40 5.91
C THR A 95 13.46 -8.19 6.51
N GLY A 96 14.54 -8.44 7.25
CA GLY A 96 15.41 -7.39 7.82
C GLY A 96 14.83 -6.58 9.00
N ASN A 97 15.64 -5.63 9.48
CA ASN A 97 15.31 -4.73 10.59
C ASN A 97 14.98 -3.34 10.04
N PHE A 98 13.69 -3.05 9.89
CA PHE A 98 13.23 -1.78 9.37
C PHE A 98 12.20 -1.15 10.30
N ALA A 99 12.06 0.17 10.22
CA ALA A 99 11.01 0.87 10.94
C ALA A 99 9.64 0.32 10.48
N PRO A 100 8.74 -0.09 11.39
CA PRO A 100 7.39 -0.54 11.02
C PRO A 100 6.61 0.47 10.18
N LYS A 101 7.02 1.73 10.30
CA LYS A 101 6.51 2.91 9.63
C LYS A 101 6.94 3.05 8.16
N SER A 102 7.96 2.30 7.71
CA SER A 102 8.54 2.43 6.36
C SER A 102 7.97 1.44 5.34
N TYR A 103 6.91 0.71 5.70
CA TYR A 103 6.31 -0.26 4.80
C TYR A 103 4.82 -0.51 5.08
N ALA A 104 4.14 -0.95 4.03
CA ALA A 104 2.72 -1.30 4.02
C ALA A 104 2.52 -2.61 3.26
N GLU A 105 1.49 -3.37 3.60
CA GLU A 105 1.19 -4.66 2.98
C GLU A 105 -0.19 -4.61 2.34
N THR A 106 -0.39 -5.30 1.23
CA THR A 106 -1.72 -5.45 0.61
C THR A 106 -1.75 -6.69 -0.29
N TYR A 107 -2.94 -7.01 -0.79
CA TYR A 107 -3.14 -8.06 -1.78
C TYR A 107 -3.08 -7.47 -3.19
N VAL A 108 -2.39 -8.16 -4.09
CA VAL A 108 -2.30 -7.83 -5.51
C VAL A 108 -2.83 -9.01 -6.32
N ARG A 109 -3.53 -8.75 -7.42
CA ARG A 109 -4.01 -9.79 -8.34
C ARG A 109 -2.84 -10.66 -8.82
N ALA A 110 -3.08 -11.96 -8.99
CA ALA A 110 -2.05 -12.93 -9.32
C ALA A 110 -2.53 -13.95 -10.36
N GLY A 111 -1.59 -14.70 -10.92
CA GLY A 111 -1.86 -15.72 -11.95
C GLY A 111 -1.94 -15.16 -13.38
N HIS A 112 -1.77 -13.85 -13.54
CA HIS A 112 -1.63 -13.19 -14.84
C HIS A 112 -0.67 -11.99 -14.72
N PRO A 113 -0.09 -11.50 -15.83
CA PRO A 113 0.70 -10.27 -15.82
C PRO A 113 -0.10 -9.10 -15.26
N ILE A 114 0.49 -8.40 -14.29
CA ILE A 114 0.00 -7.16 -13.70
C ILE A 114 0.99 -6.06 -13.98
N VAL A 115 0.46 -4.87 -14.24
CA VAL A 115 1.27 -3.66 -14.40
C VAL A 115 1.10 -2.78 -13.18
N LEU A 116 2.22 -2.52 -12.50
CA LEU A 116 2.28 -1.65 -11.34
C LEU A 116 2.97 -0.34 -11.72
N ARG A 117 2.32 0.77 -11.38
CA ARG A 117 2.88 2.11 -11.55
C ARG A 117 3.20 2.72 -10.21
N PHE A 118 4.44 3.18 -10.07
CA PHE A 118 4.96 3.90 -8.92
C PHE A 118 5.02 5.37 -9.24
N ARG A 119 4.45 6.20 -8.38
CA ARG A 119 4.72 7.65 -8.34
C ARG A 119 5.36 7.96 -7.01
N VAL A 120 6.61 8.42 -7.03
CA VAL A 120 7.42 8.66 -5.85
C VAL A 120 7.87 10.11 -5.83
N THR A 121 7.59 10.81 -4.74
CA THR A 121 7.99 12.20 -4.52
C THR A 121 8.87 12.27 -3.29
N ASN A 122 10.01 12.98 -3.39
CA ASN A 122 10.83 13.31 -2.22
C ASN A 122 10.58 14.77 -1.77
N PRO A 123 11.00 15.14 -0.54
CA PRO A 123 10.86 16.50 -0.03
C PRO A 123 11.55 17.58 -0.87
N ASN A 124 12.53 17.20 -1.69
CA ASN A 124 13.24 18.12 -2.57
C ASN A 124 12.47 18.40 -3.88
N GLY A 125 11.25 17.86 -4.01
CA GLY A 125 10.39 18.04 -5.19
C GLY A 125 10.74 17.11 -6.36
N ASN A 126 11.67 16.16 -6.19
CA ASN A 126 11.96 15.18 -7.24
C ASN A 126 10.79 14.20 -7.33
N ASN A 127 10.20 14.12 -8.51
CA ASN A 127 9.15 13.17 -8.83
C ASN A 127 9.73 12.09 -9.75
N MET A 128 9.51 10.84 -9.39
CA MET A 128 9.70 9.70 -10.28
C MET A 128 8.34 9.10 -10.60
N ALA A 129 8.13 8.79 -11.88
CA ALA A 129 7.15 7.79 -12.27
C ALA A 129 7.91 6.58 -12.84
N GLN A 130 7.57 5.38 -12.40
CA GLN A 130 8.12 4.13 -12.93
C GLN A 130 6.98 3.13 -13.13
N GLN A 131 7.06 2.32 -14.17
CA GLN A 131 6.09 1.26 -14.41
C GLN A 131 6.82 -0.08 -14.60
N ILE A 132 6.33 -1.11 -13.93
CA ILE A 132 6.83 -2.49 -14.08
C ILE A 132 5.67 -3.42 -14.42
N MET A 133 5.98 -4.49 -15.14
CA MET A 133 5.08 -5.60 -15.37
C MET A 133 5.66 -6.86 -14.75
N PHE A 134 4.83 -7.61 -14.03
CA PHE A 134 5.21 -8.87 -13.42
C PHE A 134 4.00 -9.81 -13.27
N ASN A 135 4.23 -11.12 -13.38
CA ASN A 135 3.21 -12.12 -13.12
C ASN A 135 3.40 -12.68 -11.70
N PHE A 136 2.63 -12.15 -10.75
CA PHE A 136 2.64 -12.66 -9.38
C PHE A 136 2.11 -14.08 -9.32
N THR A 137 2.79 -14.96 -8.57
CA THR A 137 2.29 -16.32 -8.33
C THR A 137 1.25 -16.31 -7.22
N PRO A 138 0.05 -16.90 -7.43
CA PRO A 138 -0.99 -16.94 -6.40
C PRO A 138 -0.50 -17.58 -5.09
N GLY A 139 -0.86 -16.97 -3.95
CA GLY A 139 -0.52 -17.46 -2.61
C GLY A 139 0.94 -17.23 -2.18
N LYS A 140 1.76 -16.57 -3.00
CA LYS A 140 3.13 -16.19 -2.65
C LYS A 140 3.21 -14.81 -2.03
N ASP A 141 4.31 -14.60 -1.31
CA ASP A 141 4.65 -13.35 -0.64
C ASP A 141 5.76 -12.65 -1.40
N TYR A 142 5.62 -11.36 -1.60
CA TYR A 142 6.62 -10.56 -2.30
C TYR A 142 6.96 -9.29 -1.52
N GLU A 143 8.18 -8.82 -1.70
CA GLU A 143 8.63 -7.53 -1.21
C GLU A 143 9.04 -6.66 -2.40
N LEU A 144 8.51 -5.44 -2.43
CA LEU A 144 8.93 -4.40 -3.36
C LEU A 144 9.54 -3.25 -2.58
N ILE A 145 10.84 -3.04 -2.77
CA ILE A 145 11.61 -1.98 -2.12
C ILE A 145 11.79 -0.84 -3.11
N THR A 146 11.36 0.35 -2.73
CA THR A 146 11.71 1.60 -3.41
C THR A 146 12.83 2.29 -2.64
N ALA A 147 14.02 2.26 -3.22
CA ALA A 147 15.22 2.86 -2.65
C ALA A 147 15.64 4.09 -3.47
N ARG A 148 16.37 5.01 -2.84
CA ARG A 148 16.93 6.16 -3.54
C ARG A 148 18.10 5.72 -4.42
N SER A 149 18.10 6.17 -5.68
CA SER A 149 19.17 5.89 -6.64
C SER A 149 19.78 7.21 -7.11
N SER A 150 21.11 7.32 -7.11
CA SER A 150 21.79 8.49 -7.66
C SER A 150 21.70 8.58 -9.19
N ALA A 151 21.46 7.47 -9.87
CA ALA A 151 21.39 7.40 -11.33
C ALA A 151 19.99 7.74 -11.86
N THR A 152 18.93 7.25 -11.20
CA THR A 152 17.54 7.33 -11.68
C THR A 152 16.61 8.08 -10.70
N GLY A 153 17.17 8.66 -9.64
CA GLY A 153 16.42 9.27 -8.54
C GLY A 153 15.92 8.21 -7.54
N PHE A 154 15.22 7.20 -8.03
CA PHE A 154 14.77 6.04 -7.27
C PHE A 154 14.90 4.75 -8.10
N GLU A 155 14.90 3.62 -7.41
CA GLU A 155 14.87 2.30 -8.01
C GLU A 155 13.93 1.38 -7.22
N THR A 156 13.14 0.59 -7.94
CA THR A 156 12.30 -0.46 -7.35
C THR A 156 12.94 -1.83 -7.54
N VAL A 157 13.05 -2.61 -6.46
CA VAL A 157 13.49 -4.00 -6.49
C VAL A 157 12.36 -4.88 -6.01
N LEU A 158 11.99 -5.89 -6.80
CA LEU A 158 11.01 -6.91 -6.44
C LEU A 158 11.73 -8.20 -6.04
N SER A 159 11.24 -8.86 -4.98
CA SER A 159 11.73 -10.15 -4.52
C SER A 159 10.58 -11.00 -3.97
N GLU A 160 10.71 -12.32 -4.03
CA GLU A 160 9.84 -13.25 -3.31
C GLU A 160 10.32 -13.35 -1.85
N ILE A 161 9.41 -13.34 -0.90
CA ILE A 161 9.70 -13.64 0.50
C ILE A 161 9.50 -15.14 0.68
N ALA A 162 10.56 -15.84 1.07
CA ALA A 162 10.54 -17.27 1.29
C ALA A 162 11.13 -17.64 2.66
N THR A 163 10.52 -18.63 3.30
CA THR A 163 11.06 -19.27 4.49
C THR A 163 12.05 -20.36 4.06
N GLN A 164 13.33 -20.18 4.37
CA GLN A 164 14.38 -21.18 4.17
C GLN A 164 14.88 -21.66 5.53
N GLY A 165 14.41 -22.82 5.96
CA GLY A 165 14.64 -23.32 7.32
C GLY A 165 13.90 -22.46 8.35
N SER A 166 14.61 -21.93 9.34
CA SER A 166 14.05 -21.02 10.36
C SER A 166 14.15 -19.54 9.99
N GLN A 167 14.72 -19.20 8.82
CA GLN A 167 14.96 -17.81 8.41
C GLN A 167 14.01 -17.39 7.28
N VAL A 168 13.49 -16.17 7.40
CA VAL A 168 12.79 -15.48 6.31
C VAL A 168 13.84 -14.76 5.45
N LYS A 169 13.82 -14.99 4.14
CA LYS A 169 14.76 -14.39 3.19
C LYS A 169 14.01 -13.81 1.99
N THR A 170 14.59 -12.78 1.38
CA THR A 170 14.21 -12.34 0.03
C THR A 170 14.98 -13.12 -1.02
N ILE A 171 14.28 -13.54 -2.07
CA ILE A 171 14.85 -14.18 -3.25
C ILE A 171 14.57 -13.26 -4.44
N PRO A 172 15.58 -12.78 -5.17
CA PRO A 172 15.37 -12.00 -6.38
C PRO A 172 14.48 -12.76 -7.37
N VAL A 173 13.47 -12.07 -7.91
CA VAL A 173 12.59 -12.67 -8.92
C VAL A 173 13.10 -12.36 -10.32
N ASN A 174 12.94 -13.32 -11.22
CA ASN A 174 13.19 -13.14 -12.65
C ASN A 174 11.91 -12.71 -13.36
N GLY A 175 12.04 -12.04 -14.52
CA GLY A 175 10.88 -11.71 -15.37
C GLY A 175 10.15 -10.41 -15.01
N VAL A 176 10.74 -9.55 -14.17
CA VAL A 176 10.27 -8.17 -13.98
C VAL A 176 10.62 -7.37 -15.22
N VAL A 177 9.62 -6.90 -15.94
CA VAL A 177 9.80 -6.04 -17.12
C VAL A 177 9.61 -4.60 -16.69
N ARG A 178 10.61 -3.75 -16.90
CA ARG A 178 10.46 -2.30 -16.72
C ARG A 178 9.93 -1.69 -18.01
N ILE A 179 8.78 -1.02 -17.93
CA ILE A 179 8.18 -0.32 -19.07
C ILE A 179 8.80 1.07 -19.12
N PRO A 180 9.43 1.48 -20.24
CA PRO A 180 10.06 2.78 -20.36
C PRO A 180 9.03 3.91 -20.43
N LEU A 181 9.46 5.13 -20.09
CA LEU A 181 8.69 6.32 -20.42
C LEU A 181 8.58 6.49 -21.93
N CYS A 182 7.44 6.95 -22.43
CA CYS A 182 7.32 7.27 -23.85
C CYS A 182 8.29 8.41 -24.21
N ALA A 183 9.00 8.24 -25.34
CA ALA A 183 9.76 9.33 -25.93
C ALA A 183 8.78 10.40 -26.42
N GLY A 184 9.02 11.65 -26.03
CA GLY A 184 8.33 12.81 -26.57
C GLY A 184 8.89 13.24 -27.91
#